data_AF-A0A966NB85-F1
#
_entry.id   AF-A0A966NB85-F1
#
_cell.length_a   1.000
_cell.length_b   1.000
_cell.length_c   1.000
_cell.angle_alpha   90.00
_cell.angle_beta   90.00
_cell.angle_gamma   90.00
#
_symmetry.space_group_name_H-M   'P 1'
#
loop_
_entity.id
_entity.type
_entity.pdbx_description
1 polymer ?
#
loop_
_entity_poly.entity_id
_entity_poly.type
_entity_poly.pdbx_seq_one_letter_code
_entity_poly.pdbx_strand_id
1 'polypeptide(L)' 'SAFSGVGTALLVTTIILVAGFAILAQSSFGLNSAMASLTAIALFMALVADLTILPSLLILLDRKINKSNASGNVVTA' A
#
# COMPACT_ATOMS: atom_id res chain seq x y z
N SER A 1 12.97 -9.08 -8.57
CA SER A 1 12.67 -8.20 -7.42
C SER A 1 11.22 -7.72 -7.49
N ALA A 2 10.23 -8.61 -7.27
CA ALA A 2 8.81 -8.28 -7.42
C ALA A 2 8.37 -7.08 -6.56
N PHE A 3 8.99 -6.91 -5.38
CA PHE A 3 8.77 -5.78 -4.49
C PHE A 3 9.19 -4.43 -5.09
N SER A 4 10.20 -4.41 -5.97
CA SER A 4 10.70 -3.18 -6.59
C SER A 4 9.69 -2.57 -7.55
N GLY A 5 9.04 -3.38 -8.38
CA GLY A 5 8.06 -2.88 -9.37
C GLY A 5 6.77 -2.38 -8.72
N VAL A 6 6.28 -3.10 -7.71
CA VAL A 6 5.08 -2.73 -6.97
C VAL A 6 5.32 -1.49 -6.10
N GLY A 7 6.48 -1.41 -5.43
CA GLY A 7 6.85 -0.23 -4.63
C GLY A 7 6.93 1.05 -5.45
N THR A 8 7.53 1.01 -6.64
CA THR A 8 7.55 2.16 -7.56
C THR A 8 6.16 2.56 -8.04
N ALA A 9 5.28 1.60 -8.31
CA ALA A 9 3.91 1.87 -8.75
C ALA A 9 3.11 2.59 -7.65
N LEU A 10 3.19 2.12 -6.40
CA LEU A 10 2.52 2.73 -5.26
C LEU A 10 2.99 4.18 -5.04
N LEU A 11 4.31 4.43 -5.08
CA LEU A 11 4.86 5.78 -4.96
C LEU A 11 4.32 6.73 -6.03
N VAL A 12 4.30 6.30 -7.29
CA VAL A 12 3.77 7.12 -8.40
C VAL A 12 2.30 7.45 -8.18
N THR A 13 1.46 6.48 -7.80
CA THR A 13 0.04 6.73 -7.49
C THR A 13 -0.13 7.74 -6.36
N THR A 14 0.70 7.68 -5.32
CA THR A 14 0.59 8.60 -4.19
C THR A 14 0.95 10.04 -4.55
N ILE A 15 1.99 10.23 -5.36
CA ILE A 15 2.38 11.56 -5.84
C ILE A 15 1.26 12.14 -6.70
N ILE A 16 0.66 11.33 -7.59
CA ILE A 16 -0.48 11.74 -8.42
C ILE A 16 -1.68 12.14 -7.54
N LEU A 17 -2.00 11.35 -6.52
CA LEU A 17 -3.12 11.64 -5.62
C LEU A 17 -2.87 12.89 -4.78
N VAL A 18 -1.68 13.05 -4.19
CA VAL A 18 -1.32 14.25 -3.42
C VAL A 18 -1.38 15.49 -4.30
N ALA A 19 -0.86 15.43 -5.53
CA ALA A 19 -0.98 16.54 -6.49
C ALA A 19 -2.44 16.83 -6.85
N GLY A 20 -3.26 15.81 -7.10
CA GLY A 20 -4.69 15.96 -7.39
C GLY A 20 -5.46 16.59 -6.22
N PHE A 21 -5.21 16.15 -5.00
CA PHE A 21 -5.82 16.73 -3.80
C PHE A 21 -5.30 18.14 -3.49
N ALA A 22 -4.03 18.45 -3.78
CA ALA A 22 -3.50 19.80 -3.65
C ALA A 22 -4.14 20.79 -4.63
N ILE A 23 -4.37 20.36 -5.89
CA ILE A 23 -5.09 21.16 -6.89
C ILE A 23 -6.55 21.38 -6.46
N LEU A 24 -7.21 20.36 -5.93
CA LEU A 24 -8.55 20.49 -5.35
C LEU A 24 -8.55 21.46 -4.16
N ALA A 25 -7.58 21.36 -3.24
CA ALA A 25 -7.48 22.21 -2.06
C ALA A 25 -7.30 23.70 -2.39
N GLN A 26 -6.74 24.05 -3.56
CA GLN A 26 -6.62 25.42 -4.06
C GLN A 26 -7.96 26.01 -4.55
N SER A 27 -9.02 25.20 -4.68
CA SER A 27 -10.34 25.68 -5.07
C SER A 27 -10.92 26.58 -3.97
N SER A 28 -11.39 27.78 -4.37
CA SER A 28 -11.89 28.88 -3.52
C SER A 28 -13.12 28.53 -2.64
N PHE A 29 -13.54 27.27 -2.57
CA PHE A 29 -14.63 26.77 -1.74
C PHE A 29 -14.06 26.08 -0.48
N GLY A 30 -14.30 26.65 0.70
CA GLY A 30 -13.78 26.17 1.99
C GLY A 30 -14.08 24.70 2.33
N LEU A 31 -15.05 24.07 1.67
CA LEU A 31 -15.35 22.65 1.81
C LEU A 31 -14.26 21.75 1.18
N ASN A 32 -13.60 22.20 0.10
CA ASN A 32 -12.57 21.43 -0.59
C ASN A 32 -11.26 21.42 0.20
N SER A 33 -10.96 22.49 0.95
CA SER A 33 -9.73 22.57 1.75
C SER A 33 -9.76 21.61 2.95
N ALA A 34 -10.84 21.61 3.74
CA ALA A 34 -10.94 20.76 4.93
C ALA A 34 -11.05 19.27 4.57
N MET A 35 -11.89 18.93 3.59
CA MET A 35 -12.04 17.55 3.15
C MET A 35 -10.78 17.06 2.44
N ALA A 36 -10.18 17.84 1.54
CA ALA A 36 -8.93 17.44 0.86
C ALA A 36 -7.76 17.29 1.84
N SER A 37 -7.66 18.14 2.87
CA SER A 37 -6.64 17.97 3.91
C SER A 37 -6.80 16.65 4.67
N LEU A 38 -8.03 16.30 5.04
CA LEU A 38 -8.29 15.04 5.74
C LEU A 38 -7.99 13.83 4.84
N THR A 39 -8.38 13.91 3.56
CA THR A 39 -8.12 12.85 2.58
C THR A 39 -6.64 12.70 2.24
N ALA A 40 -5.88 13.79 2.15
CA ALA A 40 -4.43 13.74 1.94
C ALA A 40 -3.72 13.02 3.10
N ILE A 41 -4.10 13.31 4.35
CA ILE A 41 -3.58 12.61 5.54
C ILE A 41 -3.96 11.13 5.53
N ALA A 42 -5.20 10.81 5.16
CA ALA A 42 -5.67 9.43 5.05
C ALA A 42 -4.89 8.64 3.99
N LEU A 43 -4.63 9.23 2.82
CA LEU A 43 -3.82 8.63 1.77
C LEU A 43 -2.36 8.44 2.18
N PHE A 44 -1.79 9.39 2.91
CA PHE A 44 -0.45 9.25 3.46
C PHE A 44 -0.36 8.08 4.44
N MET A 45 -1.31 7.97 5.36
CA MET A 45 -1.38 6.83 6.29
C MET A 45 -1.63 5.50 5.57
N ALA A 46 -2.48 5.49 4.54
CA ALA A 46 -2.72 4.30 3.72
C ALA A 46 -1.44 3.85 3.00
N LEU A 47 -0.64 4.78 2.45
CA LEU A 47 0.64 4.46 1.83
C LEU A 47 1.62 3.83 2.82
N VAL A 48 1.74 4.39 4.03
CA VAL A 48 2.61 3.85 5.07
C VAL A 48 2.18 2.42 5.42
N ALA A 49 0.88 2.19 5.56
CA ALA A 49 0.32 0.86 5.80
C ALA A 49 0.57 -0.08 4.60
N ASP A 50 0.38 0.35 3.36
CA ASP A 50 0.61 -0.46 2.17
C ASP A 50 2.08 -0.88 2.07
N LEU A 51 3.03 0.02 2.36
CA LEU A 51 4.46 -0.31 2.30
C LEU A 51 4.95 -1.16 3.47
N THR A 52 4.22 -1.26 4.59
CA THR A 52 4.62 -2.05 5.77
C THR A 52 3.84 -3.34 5.94
N ILE A 53 2.53 -3.32 5.69
CA ILE A 53 1.64 -4.48 5.78
C ILE A 53 1.86 -5.41 4.58
N LEU A 54 2.02 -4.89 3.37
CA LEU A 54 2.20 -5.72 2.18
C LEU A 54 3.48 -6.59 2.24
N PRO A 55 4.67 -6.10 2.64
CA PRO A 55 5.83 -6.98 2.85
C PRO A 55 5.62 -7.95 4.03
N SER A 56 5.03 -7.49 5.13
CA SER A 56 4.77 -8.35 6.28
C SER A 56 3.82 -9.51 5.93
N LEU A 57 2.75 -9.21 5.19
CA LEU A 57 1.76 -10.17 4.73
C LEU A 57 2.36 -11.12 3.69
N LEU A 58 3.20 -10.63 2.78
CA LEU A 58 3.90 -11.44 1.79
C LEU A 58 4.86 -12.43 2.46
N ILE A 59 5.63 -12.01 3.46
CA ILE A 59 6.52 -12.90 4.23
C ILE A 59 5.71 -13.96 4.99
N LEU A 60 4.58 -13.58 5.59
CA LEU A 60 3.72 -14.53 6.30
C LEU A 60 3.12 -15.57 5.35
N LEU A 61 2.64 -15.13 4.18
CA LEU A 61 2.05 -15.99 3.17
C LEU A 61 3.09 -16.93 2.56
N ASP A 62 4.30 -16.43 2.26
CA ASP A 62 5.42 -17.23 1.79
C ASP A 62 5.80 -18.30 2.82
N ARG A 63 5.90 -17.94 4.10
CA ARG A 63 6.17 -18.90 5.19
C ARG A 63 5.07 -19.96 5.32
N LYS A 64 3.79 -19.60 5.12
CA LYS A 64 2.66 -20.55 5.14
C LYS A 64 2.72 -21.54 3.97
N ILE A 65 2.99 -21.04 2.75
CA ILE A 65 3.11 -21.88 1.54
C ILE A 65 4.26 -22.86 1.71
N ASN A 66 5.45 -22.40 2.14
CA ASN A 66 6.61 -23.27 2.35
C ASN A 66 6.37 -24.35 3.42
N LYS A 67 5.66 -24.02 4.52
CA LYS A 67 5.33 -25.00 5.58
C LYS A 67 4.37 -26.09 5.10
N SER A 68 3.43 -25.76 4.22
CA SER A 68 2.48 -26.73 3.64
C SER A 68 3.16 -27.74 2.72
N ASN A 69 4.16 -27.32 1.95
CA ASN A 69 4.92 -28.20 1.05
C ASN A 69 5.83 -29.18 1.83
N ALA A 70 6.42 -28.73 2.94
CA ALA A 70 7.23 -29.60 3.80
C ALA A 70 6.42 -30.72 4.49
N SER A 71 5.15 -30.46 4.82
CA SER A 71 4.29 -31.45 5.48
C SER A 71 3.72 -32.50 4.51
N GLY A 72 3.63 -32.23 3.20
CA GLY A 72 3.14 -33.19 2.21
C GLY A 72 4.15 -34.28 1.85
N ASN A 73 5.44 -33.95 1.89
CA ASN A 73 6.49 -34.86 1.45
C ASN A 73 6.95 -35.87 2.53
N VAL A 74 6.64 -35.62 3.80
CA VAL A 74 6.99 -36.51 4.93
C VAL A 74 5.91 -37.57 5.22
N VAL A 75 4.74 -37.49 4.60
CA VAL A 75 3.63 -38.45 4.81
C VAL A 75 3.56 -39.49 3.67
N THR A 76 4.33 -39.29 2.59
CA THR A 76 4.36 -40.19 1.41
C THR A 76 5.67 -40.98 1.31
N ALA A 77 6.59 -40.85 2.27
CA ALA A 77 7.89 -41.55 2.31
C ALA A 77 7.90 -42.67 3.35
#